data_AF-D8SMH5-F1
#
_entry.id   AF-D8SMH5-F1
#
_cell.length_a   1.000
_cell.length_b   1.000
_cell.length_c   1.000
_cell.angle_alpha   90.00
_cell.angle_beta   90.00
_cell.angle_gamma   90.00
#
_symmetry.space_group_name_H-M   'P 1'
#
loop_
_entity.id
_entity.type
_entity.pdbx_description
1 polymer ?
#
loop_
_entity_poly.entity_id
_entity_poly.type
_entity_poly.pdbx_seq_one_letter_code
_entity_poly.pdbx_strand_id
1 'polypeptide(L)'
;PTPTPWPEQFHALLFQNSSGKLSTIDLWYDFPNGRNFNIIHHQLGSTLYDLEWTNGTSFYYDLDAGSCKTMHFPVGILSPDWLVSNSTYIGVEKVGGFTCNVWSKADGFIVYYEDVETKRPVHWLFFTGMSQYVMTFEPGKVLEDEAWQAPWYCFDREEN
;
A
#
# COMPACT_ATOMS: atom_id res chain seq x y z
N PRO A 1 18.16 -14.61 -5.11
CA PRO A 1 18.29 -13.14 -4.90
C PRO A 1 17.65 -12.78 -3.55
N THR A 2 18.14 -11.74 -2.89
CA THR A 2 17.50 -11.21 -1.66
C THR A 2 16.62 -10.03 -2.06
N PRO A 3 15.34 -9.97 -1.65
CA PRO A 3 14.50 -8.80 -1.90
C PRO A 3 15.11 -7.55 -1.23
N THR A 4 15.00 -6.41 -1.90
CA THR A 4 15.45 -5.13 -1.37
C THR A 4 14.45 -4.64 -0.31
N PRO A 5 14.90 -4.27 0.90
CA PRO A 5 14.03 -3.60 1.85
C PRO A 5 13.46 -2.31 1.24
N TRP A 6 12.22 -1.96 1.60
CA TRP A 6 11.67 -0.67 1.23
C TRP A 6 12.47 0.47 1.87
N PRO A 7 12.51 1.66 1.24
CA PRO A 7 12.93 2.87 1.92
C PRO A 7 12.06 3.12 3.16
N GLU A 8 12.62 3.73 4.21
CA GLU A 8 11.86 4.07 5.41
C GLU A 8 10.72 5.06 5.15
N GLN A 9 10.87 5.89 4.11
CA GLN A 9 9.88 6.85 3.66
C GLN A 9 9.83 6.86 2.14
N PHE A 10 8.65 6.92 1.56
CA PHE A 10 8.48 7.13 0.12
C PHE A 10 7.07 7.59 -0.24
N HIS A 11 6.95 8.09 -1.46
CA HIS A 11 5.67 8.21 -2.16
C HIS A 11 5.66 7.30 -3.38
N ALA A 12 4.52 6.66 -3.65
CA ALA A 12 4.30 5.90 -4.87
C ALA A 12 2.92 6.20 -5.45
N LEU A 13 2.86 6.49 -6.75
CA LEU A 13 1.59 6.51 -7.48
C LEU A 13 1.33 5.11 -8.03
N LEU A 14 0.20 4.51 -7.68
CA LEU A 14 -0.19 3.19 -8.13
C LEU A 14 -1.40 3.26 -9.06
N PHE A 15 -1.45 2.35 -10.04
CA PHE A 15 -2.66 2.03 -10.76
C PHE A 15 -3.19 0.67 -10.30
N GLN A 16 -4.40 0.67 -9.75
CA GLN A 16 -5.05 -0.53 -9.23
C GLN A 16 -6.18 -0.99 -10.15
N ASN A 17 -6.27 -2.31 -10.33
CA ASN A 17 -7.43 -2.98 -10.90
C ASN A 17 -7.91 -4.08 -9.96
N SER A 18 -9.15 -3.92 -9.47
CA SER A 18 -9.84 -4.91 -8.66
C SER A 18 -11.06 -5.43 -9.42
N SER A 19 -10.87 -6.49 -10.21
CA SER A 19 -11.95 -7.13 -11.00
C SER A 19 -12.70 -6.16 -11.92
N GLY A 20 -11.97 -5.27 -12.58
CA GLY A 20 -12.51 -4.25 -13.49
C GLY A 20 -12.83 -2.91 -12.81
N LYS A 21 -12.78 -2.83 -11.48
CA LYS A 21 -12.88 -1.56 -10.76
C LYS A 21 -11.50 -0.91 -10.68
N LEU A 22 -11.33 0.18 -11.41
CA LEU A 22 -10.05 0.87 -11.55
C LEU A 22 -9.92 1.99 -10.53
N SER A 23 -8.71 2.22 -10.03
CA SER A 23 -8.38 3.38 -9.20
C SER A 23 -6.91 3.76 -9.35
N THR A 24 -6.59 5.03 -9.10
CA THR A 24 -5.21 5.44 -8.80
C THR A 24 -5.05 5.58 -7.29
N ILE A 25 -3.84 5.36 -6.79
CA ILE A 25 -3.55 5.43 -5.35
C ILE A 25 -2.29 6.26 -5.15
N ASP A 26 -2.38 7.34 -4.39
CA ASP A 26 -1.22 8.00 -3.82
C ASP A 26 -0.90 7.29 -2.50
N LEU A 27 0.16 6.48 -2.51
CA LEU A 27 0.66 5.75 -1.35
C LEU A 27 1.78 6.55 -0.71
N TRP A 28 1.50 7.07 0.48
CA TRP A 28 2.49 7.70 1.35
C TRP A 28 2.89 6.74 2.45
N TYR A 29 4.18 6.43 2.52
CA TYR A 29 4.73 5.54 3.53
C TYR A 29 5.74 6.30 4.38
N ASP A 30 5.56 6.26 5.70
CA ASP A 30 6.43 6.93 6.67
C ASP A 30 6.60 6.07 7.91
N PHE A 31 7.51 5.09 7.81
CA PHE A 31 7.75 4.11 8.86
C PHE A 31 8.33 4.68 10.15
N PRO A 32 9.29 5.65 10.14
CA PRO A 32 9.81 6.26 11.37
C PRO A 32 8.72 6.90 12.22
N ASN A 33 7.69 7.46 11.59
CA ASN A 33 6.52 8.03 12.26
C ASN A 33 5.34 7.04 12.38
N GLY A 34 5.55 5.80 11.96
CA GLY A 34 4.62 4.69 12.13
C GLY A 34 3.30 4.85 11.41
N ARG A 35 3.31 5.40 10.19
CA ARG A 35 2.10 5.73 9.44
C ARG A 35 2.21 5.37 7.96
N ASN A 36 1.11 4.87 7.40
CA ASN A 36 0.93 4.54 5.99
C ASN A 36 -0.41 5.11 5.52
N PHE A 37 -0.46 5.70 4.33
CA PHE A 37 -1.65 6.37 3.85
C PHE A 37 -1.87 6.07 2.37
N ASN A 38 -2.93 5.31 2.09
CA ASN A 38 -3.44 5.06 0.76
C ASN A 38 -4.57 6.05 0.47
N ILE A 39 -4.34 7.01 -0.43
CA ILE A 39 -5.39 7.91 -0.94
C ILE A 39 -5.89 7.33 -2.26
N ILE A 40 -7.06 6.69 -2.25
CA ILE A 40 -7.57 5.86 -3.34
C ILE A 40 -8.61 6.64 -4.14
N HIS A 41 -8.23 7.07 -5.33
CA HIS A 41 -9.10 7.75 -6.27
C HIS A 41 -9.78 6.74 -7.20
N HIS A 42 -11.04 6.39 -6.92
CA HIS A 42 -11.81 5.50 -7.77
C HIS A 42 -12.11 6.13 -9.13
N GLN A 43 -11.94 5.37 -10.23
CA GLN A 43 -12.27 5.83 -11.58
C GLN A 43 -13.73 6.27 -11.67
N LEU A 44 -14.62 5.50 -11.04
CA LEU A 44 -16.06 5.74 -10.95
C LEU A 44 -16.45 5.68 -9.47
N GLY A 45 -16.36 6.82 -8.77
CA GLY A 45 -16.67 6.93 -7.36
C GLY A 45 -16.02 8.14 -6.70
N SER A 46 -16.16 8.22 -5.38
CA SER A 46 -15.46 9.18 -4.52
C SER A 46 -14.04 8.72 -4.18
N THR A 47 -13.30 9.57 -3.46
CA THR A 47 -11.98 9.21 -2.94
C THR A 47 -12.13 8.51 -1.59
N LEU A 48 -11.56 7.31 -1.48
CA LEU A 48 -11.45 6.60 -0.22
C LEU A 48 -10.06 6.84 0.37
N TYR A 49 -10.03 7.27 1.62
CA TYR A 49 -8.81 7.47 2.39
C TYR A 49 -8.64 6.28 3.33
N ASP A 50 -7.52 5.57 3.22
CA ASP A 50 -7.12 4.47 4.11
C ASP A 50 -5.83 4.87 4.84
N LEU A 51 -6.00 5.39 6.05
CA LEU A 51 -4.92 5.84 6.93
C LEU A 51 -4.64 4.78 7.99
N GLU A 52 -3.42 4.25 7.99
CA GLU A 52 -3.00 3.11 8.78
C GLU A 52 -1.85 3.49 9.72
N TRP A 53 -1.90 3.00 10.96
CA TRP A 53 -0.86 3.24 11.97
C TRP A 53 -0.20 1.93 12.40
N THR A 54 1.05 2.02 12.87
CA THR A 54 1.83 0.87 13.37
C THR A 54 1.19 0.14 14.54
N ASN A 55 0.30 0.80 15.29
CA ASN A 55 -0.45 0.17 16.39
C ASN A 55 -1.57 -0.76 15.90
N GLY A 56 -1.75 -0.91 14.59
CA GLY A 56 -2.77 -1.75 13.98
C GLY A 56 -4.09 -1.06 13.70
N THR A 57 -4.27 0.22 14.07
CA THR A 57 -5.47 0.96 13.73
C THR A 57 -5.43 1.44 12.28
N SER A 58 -6.52 1.23 11.55
CA SER A 58 -6.74 1.79 10.21
C SER A 58 -8.07 2.52 10.14
N PHE A 59 -8.07 3.69 9.52
CA PHE A 59 -9.26 4.50 9.28
C PHE A 59 -9.57 4.52 7.78
N TYR A 60 -10.73 3.97 7.43
CA TYR A 60 -11.29 4.05 6.08
C TYR A 60 -12.34 5.14 6.06
N TYR A 61 -12.09 6.26 5.39
CA TYR A 61 -13.02 7.38 5.38
C TYR A 61 -13.19 8.01 4.02
N ASP A 62 -14.32 8.67 3.85
CA ASP A 62 -14.68 9.45 2.68
C ASP A 62 -15.07 10.85 3.17
N LEU A 63 -14.35 11.87 2.70
CA LEU A 63 -14.54 13.26 3.11
C LEU A 63 -15.81 13.87 2.51
N ASP A 64 -16.19 13.48 1.30
CA ASP A 64 -17.37 14.02 0.62
C ASP A 64 -18.65 13.44 1.22
N ALA A 65 -18.62 12.15 1.56
CA ALA A 65 -19.71 11.46 2.23
C ALA A 65 -19.76 11.72 3.74
N GLY A 66 -18.68 12.23 4.34
CA GLY A 66 -18.57 12.41 5.79
C GLY A 66 -18.66 11.09 6.56
N SER A 67 -18.15 9.99 5.98
CA SER A 67 -18.26 8.64 6.55
C SER A 67 -16.90 8.12 6.99
N CYS A 68 -16.86 7.31 8.05
CA CYS A 68 -15.65 6.66 8.52
C CYS A 68 -15.94 5.26 9.06
N LYS A 69 -14.99 4.36 8.84
CA LYS A 69 -14.95 3.02 9.43
C LYS A 69 -13.57 2.77 10.01
N THR A 70 -13.53 2.51 11.31
CA THR A 70 -12.30 2.15 12.01
C THR A 70 -12.12 0.64 12.01
N MET A 71 -10.95 0.18 11.62
CA MET A 71 -10.55 -1.23 11.57
C MET A 71 -9.31 -1.45 12.44
N HIS A 72 -9.12 -2.69 12.89
CA HIS A 72 -7.91 -3.09 13.61
C HIS A 72 -7.28 -4.32 12.96
N PHE A 73 -6.04 -4.16 12.48
CA PHE A 73 -5.20 -5.20 11.92
C PHE A 73 -3.98 -5.40 12.84
N PRO A 74 -3.86 -6.55 13.55
CA PRO A 74 -2.79 -6.76 14.53
C PRO A 74 -1.36 -6.62 14.00
N VAL A 75 -1.17 -6.75 12.68
CA VAL A 75 0.13 -6.61 12.02
C VAL A 75 0.58 -5.15 11.87
N GLY A 76 -0.35 -4.19 11.87
CA GLY A 76 -0.06 -2.79 11.55
C GLY A 76 0.44 -2.61 10.12
N ILE A 77 1.22 -1.55 9.91
CA ILE A 77 1.84 -1.28 8.62
C ILE A 77 3.02 -2.23 8.38
N LEU A 78 3.28 -2.56 7.11
CA LEU A 78 4.42 -3.39 6.75
C LEU A 78 5.73 -2.70 7.14
N SER A 79 6.65 -3.43 7.80
CA SER A 79 8.01 -2.95 8.04
C SER A 79 8.81 -2.89 6.75
N PRO A 80 9.88 -2.09 6.66
CA PRO A 80 10.70 -2.02 5.45
C PRO A 80 11.22 -3.37 4.94
N ASP A 81 11.48 -4.31 5.86
CA ASP A 81 12.00 -5.64 5.58
C ASP A 81 10.93 -6.73 5.46
N TRP A 82 9.64 -6.37 5.34
CA TRP A 82 8.51 -7.31 5.36
C TRP A 82 8.66 -8.49 4.38
N LEU A 83 9.34 -8.27 3.25
CA LEU A 83 9.59 -9.28 2.22
C LEU A 83 10.89 -10.08 2.44
N VAL A 84 11.82 -9.59 3.25
CA VAL A 84 13.16 -10.19 3.42
C VAL A 84 13.08 -11.57 4.09
N SER A 85 12.24 -11.70 5.12
CA SER A 85 12.06 -12.94 5.87
C SER A 85 10.80 -13.67 5.41
N ASN A 86 10.81 -15.00 5.36
CA ASN A 86 9.63 -15.83 5.06
C ASN A 86 8.90 -15.45 3.75
N SER A 87 9.64 -15.04 2.72
CA SER A 87 9.14 -14.97 1.35
C SER A 87 9.75 -16.10 0.52
N THR A 88 9.03 -16.52 -0.51
CA THR A 88 9.45 -17.57 -1.44
C THR A 88 9.78 -16.92 -2.77
N TYR A 89 11.03 -17.02 -3.20
CA TYR A 89 11.43 -16.58 -4.53
C TYR A 89 10.82 -17.51 -5.59
N ILE A 90 10.08 -16.92 -6.54
CA ILE A 90 9.37 -17.66 -7.59
C ILE A 90 10.22 -17.74 -8.86
N GLY A 91 10.87 -16.66 -9.26
CA GLY A 91 11.63 -16.60 -10.50
C GLY A 91 11.74 -15.20 -11.07
N VAL A 92 11.93 -15.12 -12.39
CA VAL A 92 12.03 -13.87 -13.14
C VAL A 92 10.92 -13.81 -14.18
N GLU A 93 10.22 -12.68 -14.25
CA GLU A 93 9.12 -12.44 -15.20
C GLU A 93 9.22 -11.05 -15.84
N LYS A 94 8.59 -10.87 -17.00
CA LYS A 94 8.46 -9.55 -17.63
C LYS A 94 7.09 -8.95 -17.34
N VAL A 95 7.06 -7.80 -16.66
CA VAL A 95 5.82 -7.12 -16.25
C VAL A 95 5.96 -5.62 -16.46
N GLY A 96 4.99 -4.99 -17.13
CA GLY A 96 4.97 -3.53 -17.34
C GLY A 96 6.19 -2.97 -18.10
N GLY A 97 6.87 -3.80 -18.90
CA GLY A 97 8.11 -3.43 -19.58
C GLY A 97 9.40 -3.67 -18.78
N PHE A 98 9.29 -4.08 -17.51
CA PHE A 98 10.42 -4.40 -16.64
C PHE A 98 10.73 -5.90 -16.64
N THR A 99 11.97 -6.24 -16.35
CA THR A 99 12.36 -7.63 -16.02
C THR A 99 12.45 -7.71 -14.50
N CYS A 100 11.54 -8.46 -13.88
CA CYS A 100 11.35 -8.43 -12.44
C CYS A 100 11.76 -9.76 -11.79
N ASN A 101 12.42 -9.67 -10.64
CA ASN A 101 12.44 -10.75 -9.67
C ASN A 101 11.04 -10.85 -9.03
N VAL A 102 10.58 -12.07 -8.77
CA VAL A 102 9.24 -12.33 -8.24
C VAL A 102 9.32 -13.10 -6.93
N TRP A 103 8.59 -12.65 -5.91
CA TRP A 103 8.47 -13.33 -4.62
C TRP A 103 7.00 -13.50 -4.23
N SER A 104 6.70 -14.61 -3.57
CA SER A 104 5.43 -14.84 -2.89
C SER A 104 5.60 -14.67 -1.39
N LYS A 105 4.61 -14.10 -0.73
CA LYS A 105 4.56 -13.89 0.72
C LYS A 105 3.25 -14.43 1.29
N ALA A 106 3.31 -14.97 2.51
CA ALA A 106 2.18 -15.51 3.25
C ALA A 106 1.34 -16.48 2.41
N ASP A 107 1.99 -17.54 1.92
CA ASP A 107 1.38 -18.61 1.13
C ASP A 107 0.61 -18.14 -0.12
N GLY A 108 1.13 -17.11 -0.80
CA GLY A 108 0.53 -16.57 -2.02
C GLY A 108 -0.51 -15.47 -1.77
N PHE A 109 -0.65 -14.98 -0.54
CA PHE A 109 -1.49 -13.81 -0.23
C PHE A 109 -1.06 -12.58 -1.05
N ILE A 110 0.25 -12.33 -1.15
CA ILE A 110 0.86 -11.29 -2.00
C ILE A 110 1.93 -11.93 -2.89
N VAL A 111 1.89 -11.60 -4.17
CA VAL A 111 3.00 -11.78 -5.12
C VAL A 111 3.58 -10.41 -5.46
N TYR A 112 4.88 -10.24 -5.20
CA TYR A 112 5.60 -8.98 -5.31
C TYR A 112 6.62 -9.05 -6.44
N TYR A 113 6.64 -8.01 -7.29
CA TYR A 113 7.54 -7.87 -8.42
C TYR A 113 8.49 -6.69 -8.17
N GLU A 114 9.79 -6.97 -8.15
CA GLU A 114 10.87 -5.97 -8.04
C GLU A 114 11.64 -5.94 -9.35
N ASP A 115 11.89 -4.75 -9.90
CA ASP A 115 12.75 -4.61 -11.07
C ASP A 115 14.18 -5.10 -10.77
N VAL A 116 14.73 -5.95 -11.64
CA VAL A 116 16.06 -6.55 -11.47
C VAL A 116 17.14 -5.48 -11.46
N GLU A 117 17.00 -4.45 -12.31
CA GLU A 117 18.02 -3.40 -12.51
C GLU A 117 17.96 -2.35 -11.40
N THR A 118 16.80 -1.72 -11.21
CA THR A 118 16.66 -0.56 -10.30
C THR A 118 16.27 -0.92 -8.88
N LYS A 119 15.88 -2.18 -8.61
CA LYS A 119 15.40 -2.65 -7.30
C LYS A 119 14.11 -2.01 -6.80
N ARG A 120 13.40 -1.27 -7.66
CA ARG A 120 12.15 -0.62 -7.29
C ARG A 120 10.98 -1.61 -7.32
N PRO A 121 9.93 -1.41 -6.50
CA PRO A 121 8.66 -2.11 -6.68
C PRO A 121 8.07 -1.81 -8.06
N VAL A 122 7.52 -2.82 -8.72
CA VAL A 122 6.89 -2.69 -10.05
C VAL A 122 5.42 -3.07 -10.01
N HIS A 123 5.08 -4.17 -9.33
CA HIS A 123 3.73 -4.71 -9.34
C HIS A 123 3.46 -5.54 -8.09
N TRP A 124 2.22 -5.49 -7.60
CA TRP A 124 1.68 -6.35 -6.56
C TRP A 124 0.43 -7.06 -7.08
N LEU A 125 0.36 -8.37 -6.83
CA LEU A 125 -0.81 -9.19 -7.10
C LEU A 125 -1.27 -9.85 -5.81
N PHE A 126 -2.50 -9.57 -5.40
CA PHE A 126 -3.11 -10.15 -4.22
C PHE A 126 -3.90 -11.39 -4.59
N PHE A 127 -4.04 -12.34 -3.65
CA PHE A 127 -4.81 -13.58 -3.85
C PHE A 127 -6.28 -13.35 -4.28
N THR A 128 -6.84 -12.16 -4.01
CA THR A 128 -8.18 -11.75 -4.44
C THR A 128 -8.28 -11.46 -5.94
N GLY A 129 -7.16 -11.42 -6.66
CA GLY A 129 -7.08 -10.98 -8.06
C GLY A 129 -6.92 -9.46 -8.21
N MET A 130 -6.87 -8.71 -7.10
CA MET A 130 -6.50 -7.30 -7.12
C MET A 130 -5.04 -7.16 -7.55
N SER A 131 -4.79 -6.27 -8.52
CA SER A 131 -3.46 -5.96 -9.04
C SER A 131 -3.17 -4.48 -8.88
N GLN A 132 -1.94 -4.15 -8.50
CA GLN A 132 -1.47 -2.78 -8.33
C GLN A 132 -0.14 -2.62 -9.07
N TYR A 133 -0.11 -1.74 -10.06
CA TYR A 133 1.10 -1.37 -10.81
C TYR A 133 1.68 -0.08 -10.25
N VAL A 134 2.99 -0.06 -10.03
CA VAL A 134 3.71 1.14 -9.57
C VAL A 134 4.05 2.02 -10.77
N MET A 135 3.41 3.18 -10.85
CA MET A 135 3.58 4.15 -11.93
C MET A 135 4.78 5.06 -11.65
N THR A 136 4.90 5.54 -10.40
CA THR A 136 6.05 6.31 -9.92
C THR A 136 6.48 5.78 -8.55
N PHE A 137 7.76 5.94 -8.23
CA PHE A 137 8.33 5.56 -6.95
C PHE A 137 9.38 6.58 -6.54
N GLU A 138 9.13 7.30 -5.45
CA GLU A 138 9.93 8.44 -4.99
C GLU A 138 10.43 8.19 -3.55
N PRO A 139 11.57 7.49 -3.39
CA PRO A 139 12.20 7.30 -2.07
C PRO A 139 12.52 8.61 -1.36
N GLY A 140 12.27 8.66 -0.06
CA GLY A 140 12.54 9.81 0.81
C GLY A 140 11.50 10.94 0.71
N LYS A 141 10.49 10.82 -0.16
CA LYS A 141 9.40 11.80 -0.20
C LYS A 141 8.49 11.62 1.02
N VAL A 142 8.11 12.74 1.62
CA VAL A 142 7.27 12.81 2.82
C VAL A 142 6.04 13.68 2.56
N LEU A 143 4.97 13.40 3.31
CA LEU A 143 3.75 14.17 3.34
C LEU A 143 3.73 15.03 4.60
N GLU A 144 3.27 16.27 4.50
CA GLU A 144 3.15 17.20 5.64
C GLU A 144 2.31 16.60 6.78
N ASP A 145 2.71 16.87 8.03
CA ASP A 145 2.18 16.22 9.23
C ASP A 145 0.66 16.41 9.39
N GLU A 146 0.13 17.56 8.98
CA GLU A 146 -1.29 17.88 9.07
C GLU A 146 -2.16 16.96 8.20
N ALA A 147 -1.62 16.45 7.09
CA ALA A 147 -2.37 15.57 6.19
C ALA A 147 -2.59 14.16 6.76
N TRP A 148 -1.84 13.77 7.80
CA TRP A 148 -1.94 12.46 8.43
C TRP A 148 -3.04 12.37 9.50
N GLN A 149 -3.84 13.42 9.68
CA GLN A 149 -4.91 13.44 10.68
C GLN A 149 -6.18 12.79 10.13
N ALA A 150 -6.67 11.76 10.83
CA ALA A 150 -8.01 11.24 10.57
C ALA A 150 -9.08 12.28 10.94
N PRO A 151 -10.21 12.35 10.22
CA PRO A 151 -11.31 13.23 10.57
C PRO A 151 -11.86 12.97 11.98
N TRP A 152 -12.36 14.02 12.65
CA TRP A 152 -12.86 13.92 14.03
C TRP A 152 -13.98 12.88 14.19
N TYR A 153 -14.84 12.72 13.18
CA TYR A 153 -15.95 11.76 13.18
C TYR A 153 -15.50 10.30 13.08
N CYS A 154 -14.21 10.01 12.84
CA CYS A 154 -13.66 8.66 12.93
C CYS A 154 -13.48 8.16 14.37
N PHE A 155 -13.51 9.07 15.34
CA PHE A 155 -13.32 8.77 16.75
C PHE A 155 -14.64 8.70 17.53
N ASP A 156 -15.74 9.11 16.90
CA ASP A 156 -17.07 8.92 17.45
C ASP A 156 -17.41 7.44 17.39
N ARG A 157 -17.65 6.85 18.56
CA ARG A 157 -18.13 5.47 18.62
C ARG A 157 -19.56 5.45 18.08
N GLU A 158 -19.83 4.64 17.07
CA GLU A 158 -21.19 4.11 16.95
C GLU A 158 -21.47 3.36 18.28
N GLU A 159 -22.42 3.85 19.06
CA GLU A 159 -22.90 3.12 20.24
C GLU A 159 -23.55 1.81 19.76
N ASN A 160 -22.76 0.72 19.81
CA ASN A 160 -23.13 -0.71 19.75
C ASN A 160 -24.26 -1.16 18.80
#